data_AF-A0A6P0Y0G5-F1
#
_entry.id   AF-A0A6P0Y0G5-F1
#
_cell.length_a   1.000
_cell.length_b   1.000
_cell.length_c   1.000
_cell.angle_alpha   90.00
_cell.angle_beta   90.00
_cell.angle_gamma   90.00
#
_symmetry.space_group_name_H-M   'P 1'
#
loop_
_entity.id
_entity.type
_entity.pdbx_description
1 polymer ?
#
loop_
_entity_poly.entity_id
_entity_poly.type
_entity_poly.pdbx_seq_one_letter_code
_entity_poly.pdbx_strand_id
1 'polypeptide(L)'
;MYSCQQVLVAQNSELIAILTFLCEQSHKLTNMGIYYARQLYFKSQKGIGKYDLEKVYKKNYHYKVLYSQAAQQILRTVAESFRSYYGLIMAYNEGKISN
;
A
#
# COMPACT_ATOMS: atom_id res chain seq x y z
N MET A 1 28.97 10.81 24.72
CA MET A 1 29.15 9.89 23.58
C MET A 1 27.99 8.92 23.62
N TYR A 2 26.98 9.09 22.75
CA TYR A 2 25.86 8.15 22.70
C TYR A 2 26.33 6.88 21.99
N SER A 3 26.44 5.77 22.70
CA SER A 3 26.61 4.46 22.09
C SER A 3 25.23 3.97 21.62
N CYS A 4 25.16 3.41 20.42
CA CYS A 4 23.96 2.76 19.90
C CYS A 4 24.07 1.26 20.16
N GLN A 5 23.12 0.69 20.89
CA GLN A 5 22.99 -0.75 21.00
C GLN A 5 22.45 -1.31 19.68
N GLN A 6 23.22 -2.17 19.01
CA GLN A 6 22.71 -2.93 17.88
C GLN A 6 21.71 -3.98 18.38
N VAL A 7 20.47 -3.90 17.91
CA VAL A 7 19.46 -4.95 18.10
C VAL A 7 19.45 -5.80 16.84
N LEU A 8 20.15 -6.95 16.88
CA LEU A 8 20.23 -7.87 15.76
C LEU A 8 18.97 -8.74 15.70
N VAL A 9 18.07 -8.41 14.78
CA VAL A 9 16.81 -9.15 14.54
C VAL A 9 17.06 -10.64 14.28
N ALA A 10 18.20 -10.98 13.64
CA ALA A 10 18.60 -12.35 13.30
C ALA A 10 18.70 -13.30 14.51
N GLN A 11 18.85 -12.77 15.73
CA GLN A 11 19.04 -13.57 16.94
C GLN A 11 17.74 -13.96 17.64
N ASN A 12 16.58 -13.47 17.19
CA ASN A 12 15.28 -13.76 17.80
C ASN A 12 14.32 -14.37 16.75
N SER A 13 14.16 -15.69 16.80
CA SER A 13 13.31 -16.46 15.87
C SER A 13 11.83 -16.11 15.98
N GLU A 14 11.34 -15.81 17.20
CA GLU A 14 9.96 -15.39 17.44
C GLU A 14 9.68 -14.03 16.79
N LEU A 15 10.58 -13.06 16.99
CA LEU A 15 10.47 -11.73 16.37
C LEU A 15 10.47 -11.83 14.84
N ILE A 16 11.34 -12.66 14.27
CA ILE A 16 11.37 -12.90 12.82
C ILE A 16 10.03 -13.47 12.34
N ALA A 17 9.46 -14.44 13.05
CA ALA A 17 8.17 -15.02 12.67
C ALA A 17 7.05 -13.97 12.67
N ILE A 18 7.00 -13.10 13.68
CA ILE A 18 6.03 -12.00 13.77
C ILE A 18 6.22 -11.02 12.61
N LEU A 19 7.46 -10.59 12.33
CA LEU A 19 7.75 -9.65 11.25
C LEU A 19 7.40 -10.24 9.89
N THR A 20 7.75 -11.51 9.62
CA THR A 20 7.39 -12.21 8.39
C THR A 20 5.87 -12.24 8.22
N PHE A 21 5.12 -12.60 9.26
CA PHE A 21 3.67 -12.60 9.21
C PHE A 21 3.09 -11.22 8.88
N LEU A 22 3.59 -10.15 9.53
CA LEU A 22 3.14 -8.78 9.25
C LEU A 22 3.45 -8.35 7.81
N CYS A 23 4.64 -8.69 7.30
CA CYS A 23 5.04 -8.43 5.92
C CYS A 23 4.11 -9.15 4.92
N GLU A 24 3.77 -10.42 5.18
CA GLU A 24 2.83 -11.17 4.35
C GLU A 24 1.44 -10.55 4.35
N GLN A 25 0.91 -10.15 5.52
CA GLN A 25 -0.41 -9.51 5.59
C GLN A 25 -0.41 -8.14 4.89
N SER A 26 0.65 -7.36 5.05
CA SER A 26 0.85 -6.08 4.36
C SER A 26 0.87 -6.25 2.84
N HIS A 27 1.58 -7.28 2.34
CA HIS A 27 1.65 -7.57 0.92
C HIS A 27 0.29 -7.99 0.35
N LYS A 28 -0.46 -8.83 1.08
CA LYS A 28 -1.83 -9.22 0.71
C LYS A 28 -2.75 -7.99 0.65
N LEU A 29 -2.70 -7.12 1.66
CA LEU A 29 -3.50 -5.90 1.69
C LEU A 29 -3.16 -4.94 0.52
N THR A 30 -1.86 -4.80 0.20
CA THR A 30 -1.39 -4.04 -0.96
C THR A 30 -1.98 -4.59 -2.26
N ASN A 31 -1.89 -5.90 -2.47
CA ASN A 31 -2.41 -6.56 -3.67
C ASN A 31 -3.93 -6.39 -3.81
N MET A 32 -4.67 -6.45 -2.71
CA MET A 32 -6.11 -6.16 -2.69
C MET A 32 -6.41 -4.71 -3.06
N GLY A 33 -5.64 -3.76 -2.53
CA GLY A 33 -5.73 -2.34 -2.89
C GLY A 33 -5.51 -2.11 -4.39
N ILE A 34 -4.44 -2.66 -4.95
CA ILE A 34 -4.10 -2.56 -6.37
C ILE A 34 -5.19 -3.19 -7.22
N TYR A 35 -5.64 -4.40 -6.89
CA TYR A 35 -6.68 -5.09 -7.64
C TYR A 35 -7.95 -4.24 -7.74
N TYR A 36 -8.45 -3.74 -6.60
CA TYR A 36 -9.66 -2.92 -6.57
C TYR A 36 -9.51 -1.62 -7.35
N ALA A 37 -8.37 -0.93 -7.21
CA ALA A 37 -8.07 0.29 -7.95
C ALA A 37 -8.07 0.06 -9.47
N ARG A 38 -7.46 -1.04 -9.94
CA ARG A 38 -7.47 -1.43 -11.36
C ARG A 38 -8.88 -1.74 -11.84
N GLN A 39 -9.66 -2.50 -11.06
CA GLN A 39 -11.03 -2.84 -11.44
C GLN A 39 -11.89 -1.57 -11.61
N LEU A 40 -11.81 -0.63 -10.67
CA LEU A 40 -12.53 0.65 -10.78
C LEU A 40 -12.09 1.47 -12.00
N TYR A 41 -10.78 1.56 -12.24
CA TYR A 41 -10.25 2.34 -13.33
C TYR A 41 -10.62 1.75 -14.69
N PHE A 42 -10.30 0.48 -14.93
CA PHE A 42 -10.49 -0.11 -16.27
C PHE A 42 -11.95 -0.43 -16.58
N LYS A 43 -12.75 -0.87 -15.60
CA LYS A 43 -14.16 -1.24 -15.86
C LYS A 43 -15.12 -0.08 -15.73
N SER A 44 -14.91 0.80 -14.76
CA SER A 44 -15.85 1.88 -14.46
C SER A 44 -15.36 3.25 -14.90
N GLN A 45 -14.12 3.36 -15.43
CA GLN A 45 -13.47 4.63 -15.79
C GLN A 45 -13.43 5.63 -14.62
N LYS A 46 -13.39 5.11 -13.38
CA LYS A 46 -13.35 5.90 -12.15
C LYS A 46 -11.98 5.78 -11.50
N GLY A 47 -11.37 6.92 -11.18
CA GLY A 47 -10.17 6.98 -10.35
C GLY A 47 -10.47 6.70 -8.88
N ILE A 48 -9.43 6.36 -8.12
CA ILE A 48 -9.53 6.22 -6.67
C ILE A 48 -9.04 7.46 -5.92
N GLY A 49 -9.77 7.86 -4.89
CA GLY A 49 -9.40 8.89 -3.94
C GLY A 49 -8.46 8.38 -2.83
N LYS A 50 -7.83 9.31 -2.11
CA LYS A 50 -6.83 9.03 -1.06
C LYS A 50 -7.34 8.06 0.01
N TYR A 51 -8.60 8.20 0.41
CA TYR A 51 -9.20 7.48 1.54
C TYR A 51 -10.16 6.36 1.12
N ASP A 52 -10.34 6.14 -0.19
CA ASP A 52 -11.39 5.23 -0.68
C ASP A 52 -11.06 3.77 -0.37
N LEU A 53 -9.80 3.39 -0.55
CA LEU A 53 -9.33 2.04 -0.24
C LEU A 53 -9.45 1.73 1.25
N GLU A 54 -9.15 2.70 2.13
CA GLU A 54 -9.30 2.54 3.58
C GLU A 54 -10.76 2.24 3.96
N LYS A 55 -11.72 2.97 3.39
CA LYS A 55 -13.15 2.77 3.64
C LYS A 55 -13.60 1.37 3.22
N VAL A 56 -13.11 0.89 2.08
CA VAL A 56 -13.45 -0.44 1.53
C VAL A 56 -12.88 -1.55 2.41
N TYR A 57 -11.60 -1.44 2.79
CA TYR A 57 -10.88 -2.54 3.44
C TYR A 57 -10.83 -2.46 4.97
N LYS A 58 -11.41 -1.45 5.61
CA LYS A 58 -11.40 -1.28 7.09
C LYS A 58 -11.88 -2.52 7.86
N LYS A 59 -12.80 -3.30 7.30
CA LYS A 59 -13.34 -4.51 7.92
C LYS A 59 -12.58 -5.80 7.54
N ASN A 60 -11.65 -5.72 6.59
CA ASN A 60 -10.90 -6.87 6.09
C ASN A 60 -9.93 -7.44 7.14
N TYR A 61 -9.72 -8.75 7.11
CA TYR A 61 -8.82 -9.43 8.03
C TYR A 61 -7.38 -8.89 7.97
N HIS A 62 -6.80 -8.79 6.76
CA HIS A 62 -5.42 -8.31 6.58
C HIS A 62 -5.24 -6.86 7.05
N TYR A 63 -6.30 -6.05 6.96
CA TYR A 63 -6.30 -4.70 7.52
C TYR A 63 -6.28 -4.72 9.06
N LYS A 64 -7.14 -5.54 9.68
CA LYS A 64 -7.30 -5.59 11.14
C LYS A 64 -6.11 -6.20 11.88
N VAL A 65 -5.36 -7.08 11.22
CA VAL A 65 -4.15 -7.69 11.79
C VAL A 65 -3.03 -6.66 11.98
N LEU A 66 -3.00 -5.62 11.15
CA LEU A 66 -2.01 -4.56 11.21
C LEU A 66 -2.46 -3.46 12.18
N TYR A 67 -1.49 -2.74 12.75
CA TYR A 67 -1.80 -1.51 13.46
C TYR A 67 -2.49 -0.51 12.52
N SER A 68 -3.50 0.21 13.03
CA SER A 68 -4.41 1.01 12.22
C SER A 68 -3.68 2.00 11.30
N GLN A 69 -2.66 2.70 11.81
CA GLN A 69 -1.89 3.66 11.03
C GLN A 69 -1.09 2.97 9.90
N ALA A 70 -0.50 1.80 10.17
CA ALA A 70 0.24 1.06 9.16
C ALA A 70 -0.68 0.55 8.04
N ALA A 71 -1.85 0.01 8.40
CA ALA A 71 -2.85 -0.45 7.44
C ALA A 71 -3.37 0.69 6.55
N GLN A 72 -3.62 1.87 7.15
CA GLN A 72 -3.99 3.08 6.40
C GLN A 72 -2.90 3.50 5.43
N GLN A 73 -1.66 3.56 5.88
CA GLN A 73 -0.55 4.01 5.06
C GLN A 73 -0.31 3.09 3.86
N ILE A 74 -0.42 1.77 4.04
CA ILE A 74 -0.32 0.80 2.94
C ILE A 74 -1.32 1.12 1.82
N LEU A 75 -2.59 1.35 2.18
CA LEU A 75 -3.64 1.65 1.21
C LEU A 75 -3.49 3.06 0.60
N ARG A 76 -3.02 4.04 1.37
CA ARG A 76 -2.74 5.39 0.87
C ARG A 76 -1.60 5.38 -0.14
N THR A 77 -0.54 4.63 0.10
CA THR A 77 0.57 4.48 -0.83
C THR A 77 0.09 3.90 -2.16
N VAL A 78 -0.81 2.91 -2.13
CA VAL A 78 -1.45 2.43 -3.37
C VAL A 78 -2.22 3.56 -4.05
N ALA A 79 -3.06 4.30 -3.33
CA ALA A 79 -3.82 5.41 -3.91
C ALA A 79 -2.94 6.52 -4.50
N GLU A 80 -1.80 6.81 -3.87
CA GLU A 80 -0.79 7.75 -4.35
C GLU A 80 -0.13 7.25 -5.64
N SER A 81 0.25 5.97 -5.72
CA SER A 81 0.78 5.38 -6.95
C SER A 81 -0.21 5.48 -8.12
N PHE A 82 -1.50 5.24 -7.88
CA PHE A 82 -2.54 5.40 -8.89
C PHE A 82 -2.72 6.86 -9.31
N ARG A 83 -2.67 7.81 -8.37
CA ARG A 83 -2.71 9.24 -8.70
C ARG A 83 -1.56 9.63 -9.62
N SER A 84 -0.34 9.17 -9.30
CA SER A 84 0.82 9.41 -10.16
C SER A 84 0.65 8.78 -11.55
N TYR A 85 0.12 7.56 -11.62
CA TYR A 85 -0.20 6.91 -12.90
C TYR A 85 -1.22 7.69 -13.73
N TYR A 86 -2.28 8.22 -13.12
CA TYR A 86 -3.25 9.07 -13.83
C TYR A 86 -2.59 10.35 -14.34
N GLY A 87 -1.73 10.97 -13.53
CA GLY A 87 -0.93 12.14 -13.93
C GLY A 87 -0.06 11.85 -15.16
N LEU A 88 0.60 10.69 -15.18
CA LEU A 88 1.42 10.25 -16.30
C LEU A 88 0.61 10.11 -17.59
N ILE A 89 -0.56 9.47 -17.53
CA ILE A 89 -1.45 9.33 -18.69
C ILE A 89 -1.91 10.68 -19.22
N MET A 90 -2.33 11.59 -18.34
CA MET A 90 -2.76 12.93 -18.76
C MET A 90 -1.63 13.69 -19.45
N ALA A 91 -0.43 13.68 -18.88
CA ALA A 91 0.72 14.36 -19.44
C ALA A 91 1.18 13.76 -20.78
N TYR A 92 1.08 12.43 -20.94
CA TYR A 92 1.31 11.76 -22.22
C TYR A 92 0.29 12.20 -23.28
N ASN A 93 -1.00 12.21 -22.92
CA ASN A 93 -2.07 12.62 -23.83
C ASN A 93 -1.98 14.11 -24.23
N GLU A 94 -1.43 14.95 -23.36
CA GLU A 94 -1.16 16.38 -23.64
C GLU A 94 0.12 16.60 -24.46
N GLY A 95 0.90 15.55 -24.75
CA GLY A 95 2.17 15.64 -25.47
C GLY A 95 3.32 16.24 -24.67
N LYS A 96 3.19 16.35 -23.34
CA LYS A 96 4.25 16.84 -22.44
C LYS A 96 5.38 15.84 -22.24
N ILE A 97 5.13 14.57 -22.55
CA ILE A 97 6.08 13.47 -22.39
C ILE A 97 6.08 12.64 -23.69
N SER A 98 7.26 12.36 -24.21
CA SER A 98 7.48 11.48 -25.36
C SER A 98 7.79 10.05 -24.90
N ASN A 99 7.49 9.07 -25.76
CA ASN A 99 7.86 7.66 -25.56
C ASN A 99 9.38 7.45 -25.56
#